data_AF-A0A8S0V9S2-F1
#
_entry.id   AF-A0A8S0V9S2-F1
#
_cell.length_a   1.000
_cell.length_b   1.000
_cell.length_c   1.000
_cell.angle_alpha   90.00
_cell.angle_beta   90.00
_cell.angle_gamma   90.00
#
_symmetry.space_group_name_H-M   'P 1'
#
loop_
_entity.id
_entity.type
_entity.pdbx_description
1 polymer ?
#
loop_
_entity_poly.entity_id
_entity_poly.type
_entity_poly.pdbx_seq_one_letter_code
_entity_poly.pdbx_strand_id
1 'polypeptide(L)'
;MGSKEEFLEELLDVEMKLQDVQGQIKSLLDHQEELYERQSELKALLEHFESSRSCGEDETSVSMKKWSGTFEWDSRADDIRFNVFGISSYRVNQRESTTDHVGGTGDPPCG
;
A
#
# COMPACT_ATOMS: atom_id res chain seq x y z
N MET A 1 -13.06 -62.48 -25.22
CA MET A 1 -11.75 -61.80 -25.30
C MET A 1 -11.93 -60.72 -26.34
N GLY A 2 -11.70 -59.46 -25.98
CA GLY A 2 -11.84 -58.33 -26.90
C GLY A 2 -10.94 -58.47 -28.12
N SER A 3 -11.32 -57.83 -29.21
CA SER A 3 -10.51 -57.84 -30.44
C SER A 3 -9.27 -56.96 -30.26
N LYS A 4 -8.23 -57.21 -31.05
CA LYS A 4 -7.00 -56.41 -31.00
C LYS A 4 -7.28 -54.92 -31.26
N GLU A 5 -8.19 -54.62 -32.19
CA GLU A 5 -8.66 -53.26 -32.48
C GLU A 5 -9.29 -52.57 -31.26
N GLU A 6 -10.15 -53.24 -30.49
CA GLU A 6 -10.77 -52.67 -29.28
C GLU A 6 -9.72 -52.22 -28.26
N PHE A 7 -8.68 -53.04 -28.05
CA PHE A 7 -7.60 -52.68 -27.13
C PHE A 7 -6.71 -51.53 -27.65
N LEU A 8 -6.53 -51.41 -28.97
CA LEU A 8 -5.79 -50.29 -29.56
C LEU A 8 -6.56 -48.99 -29.43
N GLU A 9 -7.87 -49.02 -29.60
CA GLU A 9 -8.74 -47.85 -29.43
C GLU A 9 -8.76 -47.38 -27.98
N GLU A 10 -8.91 -48.29 -27.02
CA GLU A 10 -8.83 -47.97 -25.59
C GLU A 10 -7.47 -47.38 -25.22
N LEU A 11 -6.37 -47.95 -25.73
CA LEU A 11 -5.03 -47.42 -25.48
C LEU A 11 -4.86 -45.99 -26.01
N LEU A 12 -5.38 -45.69 -27.21
CA LEU A 12 -5.35 -44.35 -27.78
C LEU A 12 -6.17 -43.35 -26.96
N ASP A 13 -7.35 -43.75 -26.49
CA ASP A 13 -8.19 -42.92 -25.61
C ASP A 13 -7.49 -42.61 -24.28
N VAL A 14 -6.86 -43.63 -23.66
CA VAL A 14 -6.07 -43.45 -22.43
C VAL A 14 -4.89 -42.51 -22.67
N GLU A 15 -4.17 -42.66 -23.78
CA GLU A 15 -3.03 -41.80 -24.11
C GLU A 15 -3.45 -40.35 -24.34
N MET A 16 -4.59 -40.11 -25.00
CA MET A 16 -5.16 -38.78 -25.17
C MET A 16 -5.51 -38.14 -23.82
N LYS A 17 -6.15 -38.89 -22.91
CA LYS A 17 -6.48 -38.42 -21.56
C LYS A 17 -5.23 -38.09 -20.75
N LEU A 18 -4.17 -38.91 -20.88
CA LEU A 18 -2.89 -38.63 -20.23
C LEU A 18 -2.27 -37.34 -20.76
N GLN A 19 -2.32 -37.09 -22.07
CA GLN A 19 -1.83 -35.84 -22.66
C GLN A 19 -2.60 -34.61 -22.16
N ASP A 20 -3.93 -34.72 -22.04
CA ASP A 20 -4.76 -33.65 -21.49
C ASP A 20 -4.40 -33.33 -20.02
N VAL A 21 -4.32 -34.36 -19.17
CA VAL A 21 -3.91 -34.21 -17.77
C VAL A 21 -2.50 -33.61 -17.67
N GLN A 22 -1.57 -34.04 -18.52
CA GLN A 22 -0.23 -33.47 -18.58
C GLN A 22 -0.26 -31.96 -18.92
N GLY A 23 -1.15 -31.55 -19.83
CA GLY A 23 -1.38 -30.15 -20.16
C GLY A 23 -1.92 -29.34 -18.98
N GLN A 24 -2.89 -29.88 -18.25
CA GLN A 24 -3.44 -29.25 -17.05
C GLN A 24 -2.38 -29.10 -15.95
N ILE A 25 -1.57 -30.13 -15.71
CA ILE A 25 -0.47 -30.08 -14.74
C ILE A 25 0.51 -28.97 -15.10
N LYS A 26 0.87 -28.84 -16.39
CA LYS A 26 1.76 -27.77 -16.84
C LYS A 26 1.18 -26.38 -16.57
N SER A 27 -0.09 -26.16 -16.91
CA SER A 27 -0.76 -24.88 -16.64
C SER A 27 -0.80 -24.54 -15.15
N LEU A 28 -0.97 -25.54 -14.27
CA LEU A 28 -0.96 -25.33 -12.83
C LEU A 28 0.44 -24.97 -12.31
N LEU A 29 1.48 -25.59 -12.86
CA LEU A 29 2.87 -25.27 -12.52
C LEU A 29 3.23 -23.84 -12.96
N ASP A 30 2.86 -23.45 -14.19
CA ASP A 30 3.09 -22.09 -14.70
C ASP A 30 2.39 -21.06 -13.81
N HIS A 31 1.15 -21.33 -13.39
CA HIS A 31 0.43 -20.45 -12.47
C HIS A 31 1.04 -20.43 -11.05
N GLN A 32 1.55 -21.56 -10.58
CA GLN A 32 2.23 -21.64 -9.29
C GLN A 32 3.50 -20.78 -9.28
N GLU A 33 4.24 -20.73 -10.38
CA GLU A 33 5.41 -19.87 -10.55
C GLU A 33 5.04 -18.38 -10.45
N GLU A 34 4.01 -17.94 -11.18
CA GLU A 34 3.49 -16.56 -11.11
C GLU A 34 3.10 -16.16 -9.67
N LEU A 35 2.45 -17.07 -8.94
CA LEU A 35 2.07 -16.84 -7.55
C LEU A 35 3.28 -16.74 -6.62
N TYR A 36 4.34 -17.52 -6.85
CA TYR A 36 5.58 -17.39 -6.08
C TYR A 36 6.29 -16.06 -6.33
N GLU A 37 6.34 -15.60 -7.57
CA GLU A 37 6.90 -14.30 -7.91
C GLU A 37 6.16 -13.18 -7.17
N ARG A 38 4.82 -13.15 -7.29
CA ARG A 38 3.99 -12.16 -6.58
C ARG A 38 4.12 -12.25 -5.07
N GLN A 39 4.22 -13.46 -4.52
CA GLN A 39 4.47 -13.63 -3.08
C GLN A 39 5.81 -13.01 -2.67
N SER A 40 6.86 -13.22 -3.46
CA SER A 40 8.18 -12.65 -3.21
C SER A 40 8.14 -11.12 -3.23
N GLU A 41 7.50 -10.53 -4.24
CA GLU A 41 7.30 -9.07 -4.34
C GLU A 41 6.57 -8.51 -3.13
N LEU A 42 5.46 -9.14 -2.72
CA LEU A 42 4.69 -8.69 -1.56
C LEU A 42 5.50 -8.80 -0.26
N LYS A 43 6.30 -9.86 -0.08
CA LYS A 43 7.20 -9.99 1.06
C LYS A 43 8.24 -8.89 1.08
N ALA A 44 8.86 -8.59 -0.06
CA ALA A 44 9.84 -7.51 -0.17
C ALA A 44 9.23 -6.13 0.18
N LEU A 45 7.98 -5.87 -0.25
CA LEU A 45 7.27 -4.65 0.13
C LEU A 45 6.99 -4.58 1.65
N LEU A 46 6.59 -5.69 2.27
CA LEU A 46 6.38 -5.76 3.72
C LEU A 46 7.69 -5.51 4.49
N GLU A 47 8.79 -6.14 4.08
CA GLU A 47 10.11 -5.91 4.68
C GLU A 47 10.55 -4.44 4.56
N HIS A 48 10.24 -3.78 3.45
CA HIS A 48 10.51 -2.35 3.29
C HIS A 48 9.71 -1.50 4.29
N PHE A 49 8.43 -1.80 4.52
CA PHE A 49 7.62 -1.11 5.53
C PHE A 49 8.10 -1.39 6.97
N GLU A 50 8.51 -2.62 7.26
CA GLU A 50 9.07 -3.01 8.56
C GLU A 50 10.41 -2.34 8.82
N SER A 51 11.30 -2.27 7.82
CA SER A 51 12.58 -1.57 7.90
C SER A 51 12.40 -0.06 8.09
N SER A 52 11.40 0.54 7.41
CA SER A 52 11.03 1.93 7.65
C SER A 52 10.51 2.19 9.07
N ARG A 53 9.95 1.16 9.73
CA ARG A 53 9.48 1.23 11.12
C ARG A 53 10.60 0.99 12.13
N SER A 54 11.56 0.10 11.85
CA SER A 54 12.68 -0.19 12.76
C SER A 54 13.76 0.90 12.76
N CYS A 55 13.84 1.76 11.73
CA CYS A 55 14.59 3.02 11.82
C CYS A 55 13.93 4.07 12.74
N GLY A 56 12.81 3.72 13.41
CA GLY A 56 12.06 4.57 14.34
C GLY A 56 12.04 4.06 15.78
N GLU A 57 12.99 3.20 16.18
CA GLU A 57 13.23 2.82 17.57
C GLU A 57 14.53 3.45 18.09
N ASP A 58 14.72 4.74 17.79
CA ASP A 58 15.30 5.65 18.77
C ASP A 58 14.22 6.71 18.98
N GLU A 59 13.77 6.83 20.22
CA GLU A 59 12.67 7.70 20.65
C GLU A 59 11.32 7.50 19.94
N THR A 60 10.31 7.11 20.71
CA THR A 60 8.90 7.53 20.50
C THR A 60 8.74 9.05 20.65
N SER A 61 9.57 9.82 19.95
CA SER A 61 9.08 11.00 19.27
C SER A 61 8.61 10.51 17.91
N VAL A 62 7.29 10.22 17.81
CA VAL A 62 6.60 10.69 16.61
C VAL A 62 7.08 12.12 16.52
N SER A 63 7.97 12.39 15.57
CA SER A 63 8.27 13.75 15.22
C SER A 63 6.93 14.25 14.73
N MET A 64 6.13 14.79 15.66
CA MET A 64 5.33 15.96 15.50
C MET A 64 6.34 16.99 15.03
N LYS A 65 6.79 16.79 13.78
CA LYS A 65 7.79 17.55 13.07
C LYS A 65 7.21 18.92 13.23
N LYS A 66 7.87 19.77 14.01
CA LYS A 66 7.32 21.08 14.39
C LYS A 66 6.97 21.78 13.08
N TRP A 67 5.72 21.65 12.64
CA TRP A 67 5.15 22.38 11.52
C TRP A 67 5.04 23.86 11.89
N SER A 68 5.38 24.19 13.14
CA SER A 68 5.62 25.51 13.70
C SER A 68 7.04 26.06 13.42
N GLY A 69 7.84 25.41 12.56
CA GLY A 69 9.18 25.89 12.17
C GLY A 69 9.15 26.74 10.92
N THR A 70 10.20 27.55 10.72
CA THR A 70 10.41 28.26 9.45
C THR A 70 10.87 27.28 8.38
N PHE A 71 10.19 27.27 7.25
CA PHE A 71 10.52 26.45 6.08
C PHE A 71 11.20 27.29 5.00
N GLU A 72 12.01 26.65 4.15
CA GLU A 72 12.71 27.32 3.03
C GLU A 72 11.76 28.08 2.08
N TRP A 73 10.52 27.63 1.98
CA TRP A 73 9.50 28.27 1.14
C TRP A 73 8.77 29.42 1.83
N ASP A 74 8.95 29.64 3.14
CA ASP A 74 8.28 30.73 3.88
C ASP A 74 8.67 32.10 3.33
N SER A 75 9.95 32.32 3.01
CA SER A 75 10.43 33.56 2.39
C SER A 75 9.76 33.83 1.05
N ARG A 76 9.53 32.78 0.25
CA ARG A 76 8.84 32.88 -1.04
C ARG A 76 7.34 33.14 -0.84
N ALA A 77 6.72 32.51 0.15
CA ALA A 77 5.32 32.74 0.48
C ALA A 77 5.12 34.17 1.02
N ASP A 78 6.04 34.68 1.82
CA ASP A 78 6.04 36.06 2.32
C ASP A 78 6.21 37.08 1.19
N ASP A 79 7.14 36.83 0.26
CA ASP A 79 7.37 37.68 -0.91
C ASP A 79 6.14 37.74 -1.82
N ILE A 80 5.51 36.60 -2.11
CA ILE A 80 4.27 36.54 -2.89
C ILE A 80 3.13 37.24 -2.12
N ARG A 81 3.00 37.00 -0.81
CA ARG A 81 1.94 37.60 0.01
C ARG A 81 2.04 39.14 0.01
N PHE A 82 3.24 39.67 0.13
CA PHE A 82 3.45 41.12 0.17
C PHE A 82 3.42 41.76 -1.23
N ASN A 83 4.13 41.20 -2.20
CA ASN A 83 4.29 41.82 -3.52
C ASN A 83 3.10 41.58 -4.46
N VAL A 84 2.43 40.44 -4.36
CA VAL A 84 1.29 40.10 -5.23
C VAL A 84 -0.03 40.49 -4.58
N PHE A 85 -0.20 40.19 -3.28
CA PHE A 85 -1.46 40.41 -2.58
C PHE A 85 -1.48 41.67 -1.69
N GLY A 86 -0.33 42.31 -1.43
CA GLY A 86 -0.25 43.52 -0.60
C GLY A 86 -0.53 43.27 0.89
N ILE A 87 -0.46 42.02 1.35
CA ILE A 87 -0.85 41.64 2.72
C ILE A 87 0.41 41.57 3.61
N SER A 88 0.48 42.45 4.61
CA SER A 88 1.62 42.51 5.54
C SER A 88 1.63 41.39 6.58
N SER A 89 0.46 40.85 6.97
CA SER A 89 0.34 39.72 7.89
C SER A 89 -0.99 38.96 7.71
N TYR A 90 -0.99 37.67 8.03
CA TYR A 90 -2.23 36.89 8.08
C TYR A 90 -3.07 37.32 9.29
N ARG A 91 -4.39 37.49 9.10
CA ARG A 91 -5.30 37.71 10.23
C ARG A 91 -5.40 36.43 11.07
N VAL A 92 -5.51 36.59 12.39
CA VAL A 92 -5.40 35.52 13.42
C VAL A 92 -6.26 34.29 13.12
N ASN A 93 -7.37 34.47 12.40
CA ASN A 93 -8.40 33.47 12.16
C ASN A 93 -8.12 32.59 10.92
N GLN A 94 -7.07 32.84 10.14
CA GLN A 94 -6.77 32.07 8.91
C GLN A 94 -5.87 30.85 9.14
N ARG A 95 -5.52 30.55 10.41
CA ARG A 95 -4.90 29.27 10.78
C ARG A 95 -5.93 28.37 11.46
N GLU A 96 -7.01 28.02 10.77
CA GLU A 96 -7.75 26.83 11.15
C GLU A 96 -6.99 25.61 10.63
N SER A 97 -6.18 25.02 11.50
CA SER A 97 -5.89 23.58 11.40
C SER A 97 -7.22 22.84 11.44
N THR A 98 -7.47 21.97 10.46
CA THR A 98 -8.57 20.99 10.53
C THR A 98 -8.38 20.09 11.75
N THR A 99 -8.93 20.51 12.88
CA THR A 99 -9.12 19.67 14.07
C THR A 99 -10.49 19.04 13.93
N ASP A 100 -10.55 17.91 13.21
CA ASP A 100 -11.72 17.06 13.19
C ASP A 100 -11.72 16.21 14.48
N HIS A 101 -12.37 16.74 15.52
CA HIS A 101 -12.85 15.99 16.68
C HIS A 101 -14.16 16.63 17.16
N VAL A 102 -15.25 16.24 16.50
CA VAL A 102 -16.62 16.41 17.03
C VAL A 102 -16.93 15.24 17.94
N GLY A 103 -17.28 15.56 19.19
CA GLY A 103 -17.77 14.65 20.23
C GLY A 103 -16.91 14.79 21.48
N GLY A 104 -17.39 15.24 22.64
CA GLY A 104 -18.71 15.47 23.19
C GLY A 104 -18.50 15.64 24.70
N THR A 105 -19.47 16.23 25.40
CA THR A 105 -19.51 16.47 26.88
C THR A 105 -18.51 17.54 27.36
N GLY A 106 -18.89 18.73 27.83
CA GLY A 106 -20.08 19.15 28.56
C GLY A 106 -19.90 18.90 30.05
N ASP A 107 -19.26 19.84 30.78
CA ASP A 107 -19.53 20.15 32.19
C ASP A 107 -18.87 21.48 32.65
N PRO A 108 -19.41 22.15 33.69
CA PRO A 108 -19.44 23.63 33.84
C PRO A 108 -18.40 24.19 34.85
N PRO A 109 -18.30 25.53 35.05
CA PRO A 109 -17.13 26.15 35.67
C PRO A 109 -17.13 26.05 37.21
N CYS A 110 -15.92 25.90 37.75
CA CYS A 110 -15.62 25.86 39.18
C CYS A 110 -16.05 27.16 39.89
N GLY A 111 -16.69 26.99 41.06
CA GLY A 111 -16.69 27.96 42.16
C GLY A 111 -15.70 27.53 43.24
#